data_AF-A0A1V4UE42-F1
#
_entry.id   AF-A0A1V4UE42-F1
#
_cell.length_a   1.000
_cell.length_b   1.000
_cell.length_c   1.000
_cell.angle_alpha   90.00
_cell.angle_beta   90.00
_cell.angle_gamma   90.00
#
_symmetry.space_group_name_H-M   'P 1'
#
loop_
_entity.id
_entity.type
_entity.pdbx_description
1 polymer ?
#
loop_
_entity_poly.entity_id
_entity_poly.type
_entity_poly.pdbx_seq_one_letter_code
_entity_poly.pdbx_strand_id
1 'polypeptide(L)'
;MNIQPLFSDYIPSHHVISHYFMKEKLIWKGEILWEKHNYNCKYTAWGSWKSPGNPYLKYTWEFLEVFAKGDLKKEGSREKADITADEFKKWVVAKWSIAPERQMARFDHPAMFPEELVMRALKLFSFEGDVVLDPFNGAGTTCVAAKKLNRNYLGIDISQKYCETAERRLKEIL
;
A
#
# COMPACT_ATOMS: atom_id res chain seq x y z
N MET A 1 5.75 -1.86 -0.93
CA MET A 1 5.78 -2.70 -2.14
C MET A 1 4.47 -3.43 -2.26
N ASN A 2 3.87 -3.51 -3.44
CA ASN A 2 2.71 -4.35 -3.70
C ASN A 2 3.16 -5.57 -4.51
N ILE A 3 3.04 -6.76 -3.93
CA ILE A 3 3.38 -8.03 -4.59
C ILE A 3 2.13 -8.89 -4.58
N GLN A 4 1.47 -8.98 -5.72
CA GLN A 4 0.32 -9.86 -5.90
C GLN A 4 0.79 -11.18 -6.53
N PRO A 5 0.82 -12.31 -5.79
CA PRO A 5 1.09 -13.61 -6.40
C PRO A 5 -0.06 -14.04 -7.30
N LEU A 6 0.24 -14.88 -8.30
CA LEU A 6 -0.78 -15.62 -9.04
C LEU A 6 -1.50 -16.58 -8.07
N PHE A 7 -2.82 -16.74 -8.21
CA PHE A 7 -3.64 -17.55 -7.31
C PHE A 7 -3.17 -19.01 -7.15
N SER A 8 -2.48 -19.56 -8.16
CA SER A 8 -1.91 -20.91 -8.15
C SER A 8 -0.65 -21.06 -7.31
N ASP A 9 0.03 -19.95 -6.99
CA ASP A 9 1.37 -19.94 -6.41
C ASP A 9 1.44 -18.91 -5.28
N TYR A 10 0.44 -18.91 -4.38
CA TYR A 10 0.49 -18.06 -3.20
C TYR A 10 1.68 -18.46 -2.33
N ILE A 11 2.76 -17.71 -2.48
CA ILE A 11 3.90 -17.72 -1.58
C ILE A 11 3.67 -16.55 -0.62
N PRO A 12 3.73 -16.74 0.70
CA PRO A 12 3.57 -15.67 1.67
C PRO A 12 4.82 -14.78 1.68
N SER A 13 5.03 -14.06 0.57
CA SER A 13 6.20 -13.21 0.31
C SER A 13 6.38 -12.12 1.36
N HIS A 14 5.27 -11.64 1.94
CA HIS A 14 5.26 -10.71 3.05
C HIS A 14 6.07 -11.23 4.26
N HIS A 15 5.98 -12.51 4.64
CA HIS A 15 6.81 -13.05 5.71
C HIS A 15 8.32 -13.02 5.39
N VAL A 16 8.71 -13.27 4.14
CA VAL A 16 10.12 -13.22 3.71
C VAL A 16 10.64 -11.78 3.79
N ILE A 17 9.83 -10.82 3.35
CA ILE A 17 10.14 -9.39 3.38
C ILE A 17 10.23 -8.88 4.82
N SER A 18 9.25 -9.23 5.65
CA SER A 18 9.23 -8.95 7.08
C SER A 18 10.50 -9.43 7.77
N HIS A 19 10.87 -10.70 7.54
CA HIS A 19 12.07 -11.28 8.13
C HIS A 19 13.35 -10.59 7.69
N TYR A 20 13.43 -10.21 6.41
CA TYR A 20 14.55 -9.42 5.89
C TYR A 20 14.66 -8.07 6.62
N PHE A 21 13.57 -7.31 6.72
CA PHE A 21 13.61 -6.00 7.39
C PHE A 21 13.94 -6.11 8.88
N MET A 22 13.44 -7.14 9.57
CA MET A 22 13.80 -7.41 10.96
C MET A 22 15.30 -7.72 11.13
N LYS A 23 15.90 -8.47 10.21
CA LYS A 23 17.36 -8.72 10.20
C LYS A 23 18.16 -7.43 9.98
N GLU A 24 17.65 -6.53 9.14
CA GLU A 24 18.21 -5.19 8.92
C GLU A 24 17.91 -4.20 10.07
N LYS A 25 17.56 -4.71 11.25
CA LYS A 25 17.34 -3.96 12.50
C LYS A 25 16.19 -2.94 12.43
N LEU A 26 15.24 -3.13 11.51
CA LEU A 26 13.97 -2.41 11.55
C LEU A 26 13.05 -3.06 12.57
N ILE A 27 12.33 -2.23 13.32
CA ILE A 27 11.36 -2.67 14.31
C ILE A 27 10.03 -2.88 13.59
N TRP A 28 9.53 -4.11 13.58
CA TRP A 28 8.20 -4.40 13.05
C TRP A 28 7.14 -3.92 14.05
N LYS A 29 6.45 -2.82 13.70
CA LYS A 29 5.45 -2.19 14.56
C LYS A 29 4.11 -2.92 14.49
N GLY A 30 3.80 -3.50 13.34
CA GLY A 30 2.57 -4.25 13.10
C GLY A 30 2.21 -4.28 11.62
N GLU A 31 1.01 -4.74 11.34
CA GLU A 31 0.47 -4.90 10.00
C GLU A 31 -0.98 -4.42 9.95
N ILE A 32 -1.39 -3.90 8.80
CA ILE A 32 -2.77 -3.50 8.52
C ILE A 32 -3.30 -4.43 7.43
N LEU A 33 -4.45 -5.05 7.70
CA LEU A 33 -5.18 -5.87 6.74
C LEU A 33 -6.01 -4.97 5.83
N TRP A 34 -5.64 -4.90 4.56
CA TRP A 34 -6.39 -4.20 3.52
C TRP A 34 -7.33 -5.16 2.79
N GLU A 35 -8.62 -5.09 3.11
CA GLU A 35 -9.67 -5.87 2.47
C GLU A 35 -10.13 -5.20 1.17
N LYS A 36 -10.01 -5.93 0.06
CA LYS A 36 -10.24 -5.41 -1.30
C LYS A 36 -11.67 -5.60 -1.81
N HIS A 37 -12.55 -6.24 -1.04
CA HIS A 37 -13.93 -6.55 -1.45
C HIS A 37 -14.05 -7.34 -2.77
N ASN A 38 -12.99 -8.03 -3.19
CA ASN A 38 -13.01 -8.83 -4.42
C ASN A 38 -13.62 -10.21 -4.15
N TYR A 39 -14.91 -10.23 -3.80
CA TYR A 39 -15.66 -11.46 -3.53
C TYR A 39 -16.23 -12.13 -4.78
N ASN A 40 -15.95 -11.60 -5.98
CA ASN A 40 -16.38 -12.17 -7.27
C ASN A 40 -15.61 -13.47 -7.58
N CYS A 41 -15.85 -14.49 -6.78
CA CYS A 41 -15.34 -15.84 -6.95
C CYS A 41 -16.21 -16.61 -7.95
N LYS A 42 -15.93 -16.45 -9.25
CA LYS A 42 -16.56 -17.29 -10.30
C LYS A 42 -15.83 -18.60 -10.60
N TYR A 43 -14.75 -18.93 -9.89
CA TYR A 43 -13.92 -20.08 -10.24
C TYR A 43 -13.72 -21.04 -9.07
N THR A 44 -13.88 -22.33 -9.38
CA THR A 44 -13.51 -23.47 -8.53
C THR A 44 -12.11 -23.27 -7.97
N ALA A 45 -11.85 -23.71 -6.74
CA ALA A 45 -10.46 -23.87 -6.30
C ALA A 45 -9.82 -24.87 -7.27
N TRP A 46 -9.05 -24.36 -8.24
CA TRP A 46 -8.37 -25.17 -9.23
C TRP A 46 -7.54 -26.23 -8.49
N GLY A 47 -7.62 -27.50 -8.87
CA GLY A 47 -6.80 -28.57 -8.25
C GLY A 47 -7.35 -29.28 -7.02
N SER A 48 -8.51 -28.91 -6.47
CA SER A 48 -9.07 -29.60 -5.28
C SER A 48 -10.60 -29.47 -5.12
N TRP A 49 -11.34 -29.25 -6.21
CA TRP A 49 -12.78 -29.02 -6.13
C TRP A 49 -13.50 -30.17 -5.38
N LYS A 50 -14.15 -29.85 -4.25
CA LYS A 50 -14.79 -30.82 -3.34
C LYS A 50 -13.85 -31.93 -2.83
N SER A 51 -12.55 -31.65 -2.73
CA SER A 51 -11.55 -32.57 -2.21
C SER A 51 -10.76 -31.93 -1.07
N PRO A 52 -10.48 -32.66 0.03
CA PRO A 52 -9.56 -32.21 1.07
C PRO A 52 -8.08 -32.36 0.66
N GLY A 53 -7.79 -32.70 -0.60
CA GLY A 53 -6.45 -32.88 -1.16
C GLY A 53 -5.67 -31.58 -1.37
N ASN A 54 -5.69 -30.69 -0.37
CA ASN A 54 -5.02 -29.38 -0.34
C ASN A 54 -5.66 -28.28 -1.20
N PRO A 55 -6.83 -27.74 -0.80
CA PRO A 55 -7.42 -26.61 -1.50
C PRO A 55 -6.62 -25.33 -1.37
N TYR A 56 -6.51 -24.60 -2.48
CA TYR A 56 -5.93 -23.27 -2.47
C TYR A 56 -6.76 -22.32 -1.59
N LEU A 57 -6.07 -21.64 -0.68
CA LEU A 57 -6.66 -20.59 0.13
C LEU A 57 -6.78 -19.31 -0.70
N LYS A 58 -7.97 -18.70 -0.66
CA LYS A 58 -8.24 -17.44 -1.36
C LYS A 58 -8.15 -16.29 -0.36
N TYR A 59 -7.14 -15.44 -0.55
CA TYR A 59 -6.98 -14.22 0.22
C TYR A 59 -7.73 -13.09 -0.49
N THR A 60 -8.71 -12.48 0.18
CA THR A 60 -9.46 -11.30 -0.32
C THR A 60 -8.81 -9.98 0.11
N TRP A 61 -7.69 -10.08 0.82
CA TRP A 61 -6.96 -8.97 1.41
C TRP A 61 -5.48 -9.02 1.06
N GLU A 62 -4.82 -7.88 1.27
CA GLU A 62 -3.37 -7.74 1.30
C GLU A 62 -2.93 -7.15 2.64
N PHE A 63 -1.63 -7.25 2.95
CA PHE A 63 -1.05 -6.70 4.16
C PHE A 63 -0.24 -5.44 3.84
N LEU A 64 -0.45 -4.40 4.64
CA LEU A 64 0.45 -3.26 4.73
C LEU A 64 1.29 -3.44 6.00
N GLU A 65 2.53 -3.86 5.82
CA GLU A 65 3.47 -4.03 6.92
C GLU A 65 4.10 -2.69 7.30
N VAL A 66 4.14 -2.38 8.60
CA VAL A 66 4.65 -1.12 9.13
C VAL A 66 5.91 -1.37 9.93
N PHE A 67 7.01 -0.78 9.46
CA PHE A 67 8.32 -0.86 10.10
C PHE A 67 8.78 0.53 10.56
N ALA A 68 9.53 0.57 11.66
CA ALA A 68 10.16 1.77 12.17
C ALA A 68 11.68 1.58 12.31
N LYS A 69 12.45 2.66 12.15
CA LYS A 69 13.90 2.66 12.32
C LYS A 69 14.26 3.47 13.57
N GLY A 70 15.04 2.88 14.47
CA GLY A 70 15.45 3.53 15.72
C GLY A 70 14.36 3.45 16.78
N ASP A 71 13.41 4.39 16.76
CA ASP A 71 12.31 4.46 17.73
C ASP A 71 10.95 4.21 17.06
N LEU A 72 9.98 3.70 17.83
CA LEU A 72 8.59 3.51 17.40
C LEU A 72 7.81 4.82 17.33
N LYS A 73 8.27 5.85 18.06
CA LYS A 73 7.70 7.19 18.06
C LYS A 73 8.38 8.02 16.98
N LYS A 74 7.56 8.60 16.10
CA LYS A 74 8.03 9.59 15.14
C LYS A 74 8.02 10.98 15.78
N GLU A 75 9.15 11.68 15.70
CA GLU A 75 9.26 13.08 16.11
C GLU A 75 8.67 14.03 15.06
N GLY A 76 8.09 15.14 15.53
CA GLY A 76 7.53 16.18 14.66
C GLY A 76 6.73 17.23 15.42
N SER A 77 6.35 18.30 14.72
CA SER A 77 5.50 19.36 15.30
C SER A 77 4.03 18.95 15.24
N ARG A 78 3.32 19.12 16.36
CA ARG A 78 1.87 18.87 16.44
C ARG A 78 1.06 19.75 15.49
N GLU A 79 1.57 20.93 15.16
CA GLU A 79 0.95 21.88 14.22
C GLU A 79 0.93 21.34 12.78
N LYS A 80 1.85 20.43 12.46
CA LYS A 80 1.98 19.79 11.14
C LYS A 80 1.24 18.45 11.06
N ALA A 81 0.50 18.08 12.10
CA ALA A 81 -0.36 16.90 12.11
C ALA A 81 -1.72 17.28 11.55
N ASP A 82 -2.01 16.82 10.34
CA ASP A 82 -3.22 17.13 9.58
C ASP A 82 -4.30 16.03 9.69
N ILE A 83 -4.07 14.99 10.49
CA ILE A 83 -5.05 13.95 10.77
C ILE A 83 -6.12 14.45 11.75
N THR A 84 -7.38 14.29 11.38
CA THR A 84 -8.52 14.67 12.23
C THR A 84 -8.82 13.58 13.27
N ALA A 85 -9.59 13.93 14.31
CA ALA A 85 -9.95 12.97 15.36
C ALA A 85 -10.76 11.78 14.83
N ASP A 86 -11.67 12.02 13.89
CA ASP A 86 -12.52 10.98 13.31
C ASP A 86 -11.74 10.06 12.38
N GLU A 87 -10.87 10.63 11.54
CA GLU A 87 -9.91 9.86 10.74
C GLU A 87 -9.03 8.98 11.62
N PHE A 88 -8.45 9.56 12.69
CA PHE A 88 -7.59 8.83 13.61
C PHE A 88 -8.32 7.63 14.22
N LYS A 89 -9.49 7.86 14.83
CA LYS A 89 -10.30 6.78 15.45
C LYS A 89 -10.65 5.69 14.44
N LYS A 90 -10.95 6.05 13.20
CA LYS A 90 -11.32 5.10 12.14
C LYS A 90 -10.12 4.31 11.63
N TRP A 91 -8.95 4.94 11.47
CA TRP A 91 -7.83 4.33 10.75
C TRP A 91 -6.84 3.60 11.64
N VAL A 92 -6.83 3.84 12.96
CA VAL A 92 -6.03 3.02 13.90
C VAL A 92 -6.56 1.60 14.07
N VAL A 93 -7.79 1.33 13.63
CA VAL A 93 -8.29 -0.04 13.47
C VAL A 93 -7.56 -0.66 12.28
N ALA A 94 -6.70 -1.65 12.53
CA ALA A 94 -5.82 -2.28 11.55
C ALA A 94 -6.53 -3.18 10.52
N LYS A 95 -7.82 -2.94 10.27
CA LYS A 95 -8.61 -3.56 9.19
C LYS A 95 -9.20 -2.45 8.32
N TRP A 96 -8.67 -2.29 7.12
CA TRP A 96 -9.10 -1.25 6.18
C TRP A 96 -9.87 -1.87 5.02
N SER A 97 -11.16 -1.56 4.95
CA SER A 97 -12.01 -1.87 3.80
C SER A 97 -11.89 -0.76 2.77
N ILE A 98 -11.16 -1.01 1.67
CA ILE A 98 -10.97 -0.04 0.58
C ILE A 98 -11.02 -0.83 -0.74
N ALA A 99 -11.91 -0.45 -1.65
CA ALA A 99 -12.01 -1.11 -2.95
C ALA A 99 -10.72 -0.88 -3.78
N PRO A 100 -10.30 -1.83 -4.64
CA PRO A 100 -9.14 -1.68 -5.50
C PRO A 100 -9.34 -0.54 -6.50
N GLU A 101 -8.23 -0.02 -7.01
CA GLU A 101 -8.23 1.05 -8.00
C GLU A 101 -8.88 0.56 -9.30
N ARG A 102 -9.83 1.34 -9.83
CA ARG A 102 -10.61 0.98 -11.01
C ARG A 102 -10.08 1.64 -12.28
N GLN A 103 -9.23 2.66 -12.14
CA GLN A 103 -8.67 3.41 -13.26
C GLN A 103 -7.37 2.81 -13.82
N MET A 104 -7.05 1.55 -13.50
CA MET A 104 -5.85 0.85 -13.98
C MET A 104 -5.66 0.93 -15.51
N ALA A 105 -6.74 0.72 -16.26
CA ALA A 105 -6.74 0.80 -17.73
C ALA A 105 -6.52 2.22 -18.27
N ARG A 106 -6.95 3.25 -17.53
CA ARG A 106 -6.78 4.66 -17.91
C ARG A 106 -5.31 5.08 -17.85
N PHE A 107 -4.56 4.51 -16.92
CA PHE A 107 -3.14 4.83 -16.69
C PHE A 107 -2.20 3.75 -17.24
N ASP A 108 -2.72 2.77 -17.96
CA ASP A 108 -1.98 1.63 -18.51
C ASP A 108 -1.04 0.96 -17.50
N HIS A 109 -1.52 0.84 -16.26
CA HIS A 109 -0.76 0.29 -15.14
C HIS A 109 -1.58 -0.81 -14.44
N PRO A 110 -1.15 -2.08 -14.53
CA PRO A 110 -1.97 -3.23 -14.15
C PRO A 110 -2.10 -3.41 -12.63
N ALA A 111 -1.31 -2.70 -11.81
CA ALA A 111 -1.22 -2.95 -10.36
C ALA A 111 -1.22 -1.66 -9.50
N MET A 112 -2.08 -0.67 -9.81
CA MET A 112 -2.20 0.52 -8.94
C MET A 112 -2.96 0.21 -7.66
N PHE A 113 -2.45 0.67 -6.51
CA PHE A 113 -3.22 0.76 -5.27
C PHE A 113 -4.08 2.04 -5.25
N PRO A 114 -5.21 2.06 -4.50
CA PRO A 114 -6.06 3.25 -4.37
C PRO A 114 -5.32 4.40 -3.68
N GLU A 115 -5.58 5.63 -4.11
CA GLU A 115 -5.01 6.84 -3.49
C GLU A 115 -5.40 6.96 -2.00
N GLU A 116 -6.64 6.60 -1.65
CA GLU A 116 -7.13 6.61 -0.27
C GLU A 116 -6.26 5.76 0.67
N LEU A 117 -5.80 4.60 0.21
CA LEU A 117 -4.96 3.70 0.99
C LEU A 117 -3.66 4.41 1.41
N VAL A 118 -3.05 5.11 0.47
CA VAL A 118 -1.81 5.87 0.70
C VAL A 118 -2.06 7.07 1.59
N MET A 119 -3.13 7.83 1.34
CA MET A 119 -3.46 9.00 2.14
C MET A 119 -3.61 8.65 3.62
N ARG A 120 -4.30 7.54 3.94
CA ARG A 120 -4.41 7.05 5.32
C ARG A 120 -3.04 6.75 5.93
N ALA A 121 -2.20 6.02 5.21
CA ALA A 121 -0.86 5.68 5.67
C ALA A 121 0.00 6.93 5.91
N LEU A 122 -0.02 7.91 4.99
CA LEU A 122 0.73 9.15 5.14
C LEU A 122 0.24 9.97 6.33
N LYS A 123 -1.08 10.17 6.50
CA LYS A 123 -1.61 10.92 7.65
C LYS A 123 -1.35 10.25 9.01
N LEU A 124 -1.22 8.91 9.05
CA LEU A 124 -0.90 8.17 10.27
C LEU A 124 0.60 8.16 10.61
N PHE A 125 1.48 8.24 9.62
CA PHE A 125 2.91 7.97 9.79
C PHE A 125 3.84 9.09 9.29
N SER A 126 3.31 10.23 8.83
CA SER A 126 4.08 11.42 8.45
C SER A 126 3.39 12.73 8.85
N PHE A 127 4.20 13.78 9.02
CA PHE A 127 3.73 15.15 9.19
C PHE A 127 3.76 15.90 7.85
N GLU A 128 3.03 17.01 7.75
CA GLU A 128 3.19 17.92 6.61
C GLU A 128 4.65 18.39 6.47
N GLY A 129 5.12 18.49 5.23
CA GLY A 129 6.51 18.83 4.89
C GLY A 129 7.52 17.68 5.03
N ASP A 130 7.13 16.53 5.57
CA ASP A 130 8.00 15.34 5.55
C ASP A 130 8.28 14.88 4.12
N VAL A 131 9.39 14.15 3.93
CA VAL A 131 9.75 13.52 2.66
C VAL A 131 9.21 12.09 2.62
N VAL A 132 8.45 11.78 1.57
CA VAL A 132 7.92 10.44 1.26
C VAL A 132 8.70 9.84 0.10
N LEU A 133 9.31 8.68 0.30
CA LEU A 133 10.01 7.94 -0.75
C LEU A 133 9.16 6.75 -1.20
N ASP A 134 8.95 6.63 -2.51
CA ASP A 134 8.46 5.40 -3.14
C ASP A 134 9.52 4.85 -4.12
N PRO A 135 10.23 3.77 -3.77
CA PRO A 135 11.25 3.18 -4.64
C PRO A 135 10.69 2.34 -5.79
N PHE A 136 9.37 2.10 -5.82
CA PHE A 136 8.65 1.36 -6.86
C PHE A 136 7.38 2.11 -7.25
N ASN A 137 7.58 3.35 -7.67
CA ASN A 137 6.56 4.38 -7.77
C ASN A 137 5.43 4.06 -8.77
N GLY A 138 5.71 3.22 -9.77
CA GLY A 138 4.78 2.90 -10.84
C GLY A 138 4.19 4.18 -11.45
N ALA A 139 2.86 4.20 -11.59
CA ALA A 139 2.14 5.36 -12.13
C ALA A 139 2.06 6.57 -11.16
N GLY A 140 2.77 6.60 -10.03
CA GLY A 140 2.91 7.79 -9.20
C GLY A 140 1.87 8.01 -8.12
N THR A 141 1.09 6.99 -7.74
CA THR A 141 0.00 7.16 -6.74
C THR A 141 0.53 7.67 -5.40
N THR A 142 1.70 7.21 -4.96
CA THR A 142 2.32 7.67 -3.71
C THR A 142 2.71 9.14 -3.77
N CYS A 143 3.39 9.55 -4.84
CA CYS A 143 3.78 10.95 -5.06
C CYS A 143 2.55 11.87 -5.16
N VAL A 144 1.50 11.43 -5.86
CA VAL A 144 0.23 12.18 -5.98
C VAL A 144 -0.41 12.39 -4.61
N ALA A 145 -0.54 11.35 -3.80
CA ALA A 145 -1.10 11.44 -2.45
C ALA A 145 -0.23 12.34 -1.55
N ALA A 146 1.09 12.21 -1.62
CA ALA A 146 2.02 13.05 -0.87
C ALA A 146 1.87 14.54 -1.24
N LYS A 147 1.81 14.86 -2.54
CA LYS A 147 1.61 16.23 -3.02
C LYS A 147 0.30 16.83 -2.50
N LYS A 148 -0.82 16.12 -2.62
CA LYS A 148 -2.14 16.56 -2.13
C LYS A 148 -2.19 16.80 -0.62
N LEU A 149 -1.33 16.10 0.11
CA LEU A 149 -1.22 16.17 1.55
C LEU A 149 -0.08 17.10 2.02
N ASN A 150 0.47 17.97 1.15
CA ASN A 150 1.56 18.88 1.50
C ASN A 150 2.83 18.18 2.05
N ARG A 151 3.12 16.97 1.57
CA ARG A 151 4.40 16.27 1.82
C ARG A 151 5.34 16.46 0.62
N ASN A 152 6.63 16.54 0.90
CA ASN A 152 7.65 16.38 -0.11
C ASN A 152 7.70 14.92 -0.56
N TYR A 153 8.10 14.65 -1.80
CA TYR A 153 8.13 13.28 -2.31
C TYR A 153 9.29 13.03 -3.26
N LEU A 154 9.71 11.77 -3.32
CA LEU A 154 10.64 11.23 -4.30
C LEU A 154 10.11 9.87 -4.77
N GLY A 155 9.83 9.75 -6.06
CA GLY A 155 9.40 8.51 -6.69
C GLY A 155 10.48 7.98 -7.63
N ILE A 156 10.80 6.70 -7.51
CA ILE A 156 11.75 6.00 -8.40
C ILE A 156 11.00 4.84 -9.04
N ASP A 157 11.15 4.68 -10.36
CA ASP A 157 10.70 3.49 -11.07
C ASP A 157 11.66 3.18 -12.21
N ILE A 158 11.80 1.89 -12.54
CA ILE A 158 12.66 1.43 -13.64
C ILE A 158 11.99 1.68 -15.02
N SER A 159 10.67 1.75 -15.06
CA SER A 159 9.89 1.96 -16.27
C SER A 159 9.77 3.44 -16.58
N GLN A 160 10.48 3.90 -17.62
CA GLN A 160 10.37 5.27 -18.11
C GLN A 160 8.92 5.68 -18.41
N LYS A 161 8.14 4.78 -19.01
CA LYS A 161 6.71 5.01 -19.31
C LYS A 161 5.87 5.28 -18.06
N TYR A 162 6.17 4.59 -16.95
CA TYR A 162 5.48 4.80 -15.68
C TYR A 162 5.90 6.12 -15.03
N CYS A 163 7.19 6.49 -15.10
CA CYS A 163 7.66 7.81 -14.70
C CYS A 163 6.96 8.94 -15.46
N GLU A 164 6.84 8.85 -16.80
CA GLU A 164 6.14 9.84 -17.62
C GLU A 164 4.64 9.95 -17.25
N THR A 165 4.00 8.83 -16.94
CA THR A 165 2.60 8.79 -16.48
C THR A 165 2.47 9.46 -15.11
N ALA A 166 3.38 9.17 -14.18
CA ALA A 166 3.43 9.78 -12.86
C ALA A 166 3.60 11.30 -12.95
N GLU A 167 4.54 11.78 -13.77
CA GLU A 167 4.77 13.21 -13.98
C GLU A 167 3.52 13.92 -14.52
N ARG A 168 2.83 13.31 -15.48
CA ARG A 168 1.59 13.88 -16.03
C ARG A 168 0.52 14.04 -14.94
N ARG A 169 0.30 12.99 -14.14
CA ARG A 169 -0.65 13.03 -13.00
C ARG A 169 -0.27 14.11 -11.99
N LEU A 170 1.02 14.27 -11.71
CA LEU A 170 1.50 15.29 -10.77
C LEU A 170 1.29 16.73 -11.27
N LYS A 171 1.34 16.96 -12.58
CA LYS A 171 1.06 18.28 -13.20
C LYS A 171 -0.41 18.67 -13.15
N GLU A 172 -1.32 17.70 -13.09
CA GLU A 172 -2.78 17.94 -12.98
C GLU A 172 -3.21 18.39 -11.55
N ILE A 173 -2.33 18.22 -10.57
CA ILE A 173 -2.57 18.62 -9.18
C ILE A 173 -2.08 20.05 -9.00
N LEU A 174 -3.01 20.96 -8.73
CA LEU A 174 -2.73 22.37 -8.42
C LEU A 174 -1.98 22.50 -7.09
#